data_AF-A0A076YIE0-F1
#
_entry.id   AF-A0A076YIE0-F1
#
_cell.length_a   1.000
_cell.length_b   1.000
_cell.length_c   1.000
_cell.angle_alpha   90.00
_cell.angle_beta   90.00
_cell.angle_gamma   90.00
#
_symmetry.space_group_name_H-M   'P 1'
#
loop_
_entity.id
_entity.type
_entity.pdbx_description
1 polymer ?
#
loop_
_entity_poly.entity_id
_entity_poly.type
_entity_poly.pdbx_seq_one_letter_code
_entity_poly.pdbx_strand_id
1 'polypeptide(L)' 'VCVVSDGRAKINPRTRALLAGMGVYQEGIAKQQVNSKDVTAHIYEYTTQVGMTIKNDVVSLVPKQQPVQMLFCLKEKNQ' A
#
# COMPACT_ATOMS: atom_id res chain seq x y z
N VAL A 1 -8.85 8.22 -1.52
CA VAL A 1 -7.63 8.46 -0.70
C VAL A 1 -6.42 8.09 -1.52
N CYS A 2 -5.37 8.92 -1.52
CA CYS A 2 -4.12 8.64 -2.25
C CYS A 2 -2.94 8.61 -1.28
N VAL A 3 -2.16 7.52 -1.30
CA VAL A 3 -0.96 7.35 -0.48
C VAL A 3 0.23 7.18 -1.41
N VAL A 4 1.31 7.92 -1.15
CA VAL A 4 2.57 7.79 -1.90
C VAL A 4 3.67 7.36 -0.93
N SER A 5 4.30 6.23 -1.22
CA SER A 5 5.48 5.74 -0.50
C SER A 5 6.73 5.94 -1.36
N ASP A 6 7.67 6.69 -0.81
CA ASP A 6 8.86 7.15 -1.52
C ASP A 6 10.07 6.23 -1.36
N GLY A 7 10.11 5.20 -2.20
CA GLY A 7 11.18 4.21 -2.23
C GLY A 7 10.75 2.88 -1.64
N ARG A 8 10.72 1.85 -2.49
CA ARG A 8 10.26 0.50 -2.14
C ARG A 8 11.09 -0.16 -1.06
N ALA A 9 12.40 0.08 -1.08
CA ALA A 9 13.32 -0.47 -0.07
C ALA A 9 13.15 0.18 1.32
N LYS A 10 12.57 1.39 1.40
CA LYS A 10 12.51 2.20 2.63
C LYS A 10 11.13 2.19 3.30
N ILE A 11 10.12 1.56 2.70
CA ILE A 11 8.78 1.51 3.28
C ILE A 11 8.79 0.87 4.67
N ASN A 12 8.17 1.53 5.64
CA ASN A 12 8.06 1.00 6.99
C ASN A 12 7.27 -0.33 6.98
N PRO A 13 7.78 -1.41 7.61
CA PRO A 13 7.10 -2.70 7.62
C PRO A 13 5.68 -2.66 8.21
N ARG A 14 5.42 -1.83 9.24
CA ARG A 14 4.06 -1.67 9.82
C ARG A 14 3.10 -1.01 8.85
N THR A 15 3.56 0.02 8.13
CA THR A 15 2.77 0.67 7.06
C THR A 15 2.46 -0.32 5.94
N ARG A 16 3.46 -1.11 5.52
CA ARG A 16 3.28 -2.14 4.50
C ARG A 16 2.27 -3.21 4.91
N ALA A 17 2.34 -3.68 6.16
CA ALA A 17 1.40 -4.65 6.71
C ALA A 17 -0.03 -4.09 6.80
N LEU A 18 -0.19 -2.83 7.17
CA LEU A 18 -1.50 -2.16 7.19
C LEU A 18 -2.10 -2.04 5.78
N LEU A 19 -1.33 -1.58 4.80
CA LEU A 19 -1.78 -1.48 3.41
C LEU A 19 -2.14 -2.85 2.83
N ALA A 20 -1.40 -3.90 3.19
CA ALA A 20 -1.75 -5.27 2.84
C ALA A 20 -3.05 -5.73 3.49
N GLY A 21 -3.23 -5.46 4.79
CA GLY A 21 -4.46 -5.77 5.53
C GLY A 21 -5.70 -5.02 5.02
N MET A 22 -5.51 -3.82 4.45
CA MET A 22 -6.58 -3.06 3.78
C MET A 22 -6.86 -3.54 2.35
N GLY A 23 -6.03 -4.43 1.81
CA GLY A 23 -6.16 -5.02 0.47
C GLY A 23 -5.52 -4.23 -0.67
N VAL A 24 -5.02 -3.01 -0.42
CA VAL A 24 -4.46 -2.13 -1.46
C VAL A 24 -3.01 -2.45 -1.83
N TYR A 25 -2.33 -3.32 -1.08
CA TYR A 25 -0.95 -3.73 -1.38
C TYR A 25 -0.78 -5.25 -1.29
N GLN A 26 -0.02 -5.84 -2.20
CA GLN A 26 0.31 -7.27 -2.19
C GLN A 26 1.80 -7.49 -2.44
N GLU A 27 2.41 -8.33 -1.61
CA GLU A 27 3.82 -8.68 -1.71
C GLU A 27 4.08 -9.62 -2.90
N GLY A 28 5.24 -9.49 -3.54
CA GLY A 28 5.67 -10.35 -4.64
C GLY A 28 5.15 -9.97 -6.05
N ILE A 29 4.18 -9.07 -6.18
CA ILE A 29 3.63 -8.67 -7.51
C ILE A 29 4.50 -7.64 -8.23
N ALA A 30 5.15 -6.74 -7.48
CA ALA A 30 5.88 -5.62 -8.05
C ALA A 30 7.18 -6.05 -8.76
N LYS A 31 7.28 -5.75 -10.06
CA LYS A 31 8.42 -6.04 -10.94
C LYS A 31 9.40 -4.85 -11.04
N GLN A 32 10.70 -5.12 -11.08
CA GLN A 32 11.69 -4.05 -11.23
C GLN A 32 11.81 -3.54 -12.67
N GLN A 33 11.55 -4.40 -13.67
CA GLN A 33 11.61 -4.04 -15.09
C GLN A 33 10.40 -4.56 -15.86
N VAL A 34 9.97 -3.78 -16.86
CA VAL A 34 8.98 -4.14 -17.86
C VAL A 34 9.54 -3.76 -19.23
N ASN A 35 9.59 -4.71 -20.17
CA ASN A 35 10.16 -4.50 -21.51
C ASN A 35 11.58 -3.92 -21.47
N SER A 36 12.43 -4.45 -20.58
CA SER A 36 13.81 -3.99 -20.36
C SER A 36 13.94 -2.51 -19.95
N LYS A 37 12.84 -1.90 -19.49
CA LYS A 37 12.83 -0.54 -18.91
C LYS A 37 12.57 -0.65 -17.42
N ASP A 38 13.32 0.14 -16.66
CA ASP A 38 13.15 0.23 -15.21
C ASP A 38 11.77 0.80 -14.86
N VAL A 39 11.09 0.15 -13.93
CA VAL A 39 9.84 0.66 -13.36
C VAL A 39 10.16 1.83 -12.42
N THR A 40 9.44 2.93 -12.56
CA THR A 40 9.59 4.11 -11.69
C THR A 40 8.74 4.01 -10.43
N ALA A 41 7.52 3.50 -10.57
CA ALA A 41 6.58 3.30 -9.49
C ALA A 41 5.56 2.20 -9.81
N HIS A 42 4.96 1.64 -8.75
CA HIS A 42 3.82 0.73 -8.82
C HIS A 42 2.58 1.44 -8.34
N ILE A 43 1.51 1.40 -9.13
CA ILE A 43 0.21 1.93 -8.76
C ILE A 43 -0.70 0.76 -8.41
N TYR A 44 -1.27 0.81 -7.22
CA TYR A 44 -2.30 -0.11 -6.76
C TYR A 44 -3.58 0.67 -6.55
N GLU A 45 -4.69 0.06 -6.95
CA GLU A 45 -6.02 0.60 -6.78
C GLU A 45 -6.90 -0.46 -6.15
N TYR A 46 -7.63 -0.08 -5.11
CA TYR A 46 -8.54 -0.99 -4.43
C TYR A 46 -9.66 -0.24 -3.72
N THR A 47 -10.89 -0.74 -3.84
CA THR A 47 -12.02 -0.26 -3.03
C THR A 47 -12.03 -1.04 -1.71
N THR A 48 -11.47 -0.46 -0.65
CA THR A 48 -11.45 -1.11 0.65
C THR A 48 -12.78 -0.96 1.38
N GLN A 49 -13.21 -2.03 2.06
CA GLN A 49 -14.30 -2.00 3.05
C GLN A 49 -13.76 -2.30 4.45
N VAL A 50 -12.44 -2.13 4.65
CA VAL A 50 -11.75 -2.34 5.91
C VAL A 50 -11.36 -0.98 6.48
N GLY A 51 -11.92 -0.65 7.64
CA GLY A 51 -11.47 0.48 8.45
C GLY A 51 -10.36 0.09 9.42
N MET A 52 -9.90 1.05 10.21
CA MET A 52 -8.88 0.81 11.23
C MET A 52 -9.21 1.56 12.52
N THR A 53 -8.79 0.99 13.64
CA THR A 53 -8.80 1.63 14.96
C THR A 53 -7.43 1.50 15.60
N ILE A 54 -7.06 2.48 16.43
CA ILE A 54 -5.78 2.50 17.12
C ILE A 54 -6.07 2.61 18.62
N LYS A 55 -5.56 1.65 19.41
CA LYS A 55 -5.64 1.66 20.87
C LYS A 55 -4.33 1.16 21.45
N ASN A 56 -3.70 1.96 22.31
CA ASN A 56 -2.41 1.65 22.94
C ASN A 56 -1.34 1.19 21.92
N ASP A 57 -1.17 1.96 20.83
CA ASP A 57 -0.27 1.66 19.71
C ASP A 57 -0.53 0.36 18.94
N VAL A 58 -1.65 -0.31 19.22
CA VAL A 58 -2.12 -1.48 18.47
C VAL A 58 -3.10 -1.02 17.40
N VAL A 59 -2.77 -1.33 16.14
CA VAL A 59 -3.67 -1.14 15.00
C VAL A 59 -4.53 -2.38 14.83
N SER A 60 -5.85 -2.20 14.82
CA SER A 60 -6.83 -3.26 14.56
C SER A 60 -7.66 -2.94 13.33
N LEU A 61 -7.80 -3.93 12.44
CA LEU A 61 -8.61 -3.83 11.24
C LEU A 61 -10.08 -4.10 11.57
N VAL A 62 -10.97 -3.27 11.04
CA VAL A 62 -12.41 -3.37 11.26
C VAL A 62 -13.08 -3.63 9.92
N PRO A 63 -13.62 -4.84 9.67
CA PRO A 63 -14.26 -5.17 8.39
C PRO A 63 -15.64 -4.51 8.25
N LYS A 64 -16.26 -4.65 7.06
CA LYS A 64 -17.64 -4.24 6.75
C LYS A 64 -17.93 -2.74 6.96
N GLN A 65 -16.94 -1.91 6.64
CA GLN A 65 -17.10 -0.46 6.63
C GLN A 65 -17.61 0.02 5.27
N GLN A 66 -18.03 1.28 5.21
CA GLN A 66 -18.40 1.94 3.96
C GLN A 66 -17.23 1.85 2.96
N PRO A 67 -17.50 1.49 1.69
CA PRO A 67 -16.46 1.38 0.68
C PRO A 67 -15.71 2.71 0.48
N VAL A 68 -14.37 2.65 0.45
CA VAL A 68 -13.50 3.79 0.16
C VAL A 68 -12.54 3.43 -0.97
N GLN A 69 -12.48 4.29 -1.99
CA GLN A 69 -11.51 4.15 -3.08
C GLN A 69 -10.11 4.56 -2.63
N MET A 70 -9.17 3.63 -2.71
CA MET A 70 -7.77 3.86 -2.38
C MET A 70 -6.88 3.73 -3.61
N LEU A 71 -5.94 4.67 -3.71
CA LEU A 71 -4.81 4.63 -4.63
C LEU A 71 -3.52 4.61 -3.81
N PHE A 72 -2.64 3.66 -4.09
CA PHE A 72 -1.33 3.55 -3.47
C PHE A 72 -0.24 3.57 -4.54
N CYS A 73 0.66 4.54 -4.45
CA CYS A 73 1.83 4.67 -5.31
C CYS A 73 3.09 4.30 -4.53
N LEU A 74 3.80 3.26 -4.98
CA LEU A 74 5.06 2.80 -4.41
C LEU A 74 6.19 3.09 -5.40
N LYS A 75 6.96 4.17 -5.16
CA LYS A 75 8.13 4.50 -5.98
C LYS A 75 9.24 3.46 -5.77
N GLU A 76 9.94 3.06 -6.83
CA GLU A 76 11.06 2.11 -6.71
C GLU A 76 12.26 2.77 -6.02
N LYS A 77 12.59 4.01 -6.40
CA LYS A 77 13.69 4.80 -5.84
C LYS A 77 13.15 6.00 -5.07
N ASN A 78 13.90 6.42 -4.07
CA ASN A 78 13.66 7.70 -3.43
C ASN A 78 14.05 8.81 -4.42
N GLN A 79 13.14 9.73 -4.70
CA GLN A 79 13.34 10.83 -5.65
C GLN A 79 13.07 12.16 -4.97
#